data_AF-A0AAV6M250-F1
#
_entry.id   AF-A0AAV6M250-F1
#
_cell.length_a   1.000
_cell.length_b   1.000
_cell.length_c   1.000
_cell.angle_alpha   90.00
_cell.angle_beta   90.00
_cell.angle_gamma   90.00
#
_symmetry.space_group_name_H-M   'P 1'
#
loop_
_entity.id
_entity.type
_entity.pdbx_description
1 polymer ?
#
loop_
_entity_poly.entity_id
_entity_poly.type
_entity_poly.pdbx_seq_one_letter_code
_entity_poly.pdbx_strand_id
1 'polypeptide(L)'
;MISPWFAKVHERTCTPVNATTTMLAATAIIIFFTSLGILSNLLSISTFFIFMLVTIGLIVRRYYVSATTVYWGSSDGWIGLVVSNSIWFLSTLALWLGVPQAKKPRVWGVPLVLWLPSLSVAINLFLLGSINKASFERFGIWTGILLIYYILIGLHASYDSDMESKTTAG
;
A
#
# COMPACT_ATOMS: atom_id res chain seq x y z
N MET A 1 21.50 -3.26 6.60
CA MET A 1 22.06 -2.10 5.84
C MET A 1 22.22 -2.47 4.36
N ILE A 2 21.93 -1.53 3.44
CA ILE A 2 22.24 -1.72 2.01
C ILE A 2 23.77 -1.69 1.84
N SER A 3 24.35 -2.54 0.97
CA SER A 3 25.81 -2.59 0.78
C SER A 3 26.38 -1.18 0.50
N PRO A 4 27.50 -0.78 1.13
CA PRO A 4 28.09 0.57 0.99
C PRO A 4 28.34 0.99 -0.46
N TRP A 5 28.51 0.01 -1.36
CA TRP A 5 28.69 0.25 -2.80
C TRP A 5 27.44 0.82 -3.48
N PHE A 6 26.23 0.40 -3.06
CA PHE A 6 24.97 0.95 -3.55
C PHE A 6 24.63 2.31 -2.94
N ALA A 7 25.17 2.61 -1.76
CA ALA A 7 24.95 3.86 -1.04
C ALA A 7 25.83 5.02 -1.56
N LYS A 8 26.80 4.77 -2.44
CA LYS A 8 27.71 5.81 -2.95
C LYS A 8 27.00 6.73 -3.94
N VAL A 9 26.78 7.98 -3.52
CA VAL A 9 26.16 9.04 -4.33
C VAL A 9 27.24 9.81 -5.10
N HIS A 10 27.01 10.09 -6.37
CA HIS A 10 27.95 10.84 -7.21
C HIS A 10 27.79 12.35 -6.99
N GLU A 11 28.89 13.07 -6.70
CA GLU A 11 28.85 14.51 -6.31
C GLU A 11 28.25 15.43 -7.37
N ARG A 12 28.43 15.13 -8.67
CA ARG A 12 27.85 15.95 -9.75
C ARG A 12 26.36 15.71 -10.05
N THR A 13 25.85 14.49 -9.86
CA THR A 13 24.46 14.14 -10.23
C THR A 13 23.55 14.00 -9.02
N CYS A 14 24.12 14.01 -7.80
CA CYS A 14 23.42 13.81 -6.52
C CYS A 14 22.54 12.54 -6.51
N THR A 15 22.82 11.57 -7.39
CA THR A 15 22.08 10.32 -7.52
C THR A 15 23.00 9.11 -7.32
N PRO A 16 22.48 8.00 -6.78
CA PRO A 16 23.23 6.76 -6.62
C PRO A 16 23.32 6.01 -7.97
N VAL A 17 24.20 6.49 -8.86
CA VAL A 17 24.33 5.99 -10.25
C VAL A 17 24.56 4.47 -10.29
N ASN A 18 25.43 3.95 -9.42
CA ASN A 18 25.74 2.53 -9.34
C ASN A 18 24.49 1.67 -9.09
N ALA A 19 23.63 2.11 -8.16
CA ALA A 19 22.38 1.43 -7.84
C ALA A 19 21.40 1.47 -9.02
N THR A 20 21.27 2.63 -9.67
CA THR A 20 20.39 2.79 -10.84
C THR A 20 20.81 1.88 -11.98
N THR A 21 22.10 1.81 -12.32
CA THR A 21 22.61 0.95 -13.38
C THR A 21 22.39 -0.53 -13.08
N THR A 22 22.65 -0.97 -11.84
CA THR A 22 22.41 -2.39 -11.47
C THR A 22 20.93 -2.75 -11.52
N MET A 23 20.05 -1.84 -11.11
CA MET A 23 18.61 -2.08 -11.11
C MET A 23 18.05 -2.12 -12.54
N LEU A 24 18.54 -1.24 -13.43
CA LEU A 24 18.21 -1.25 -14.86
C LEU A 24 18.73 -2.51 -15.56
N ALA A 25 19.97 -2.93 -15.27
CA ALA A 25 20.52 -4.16 -15.83
C ALA A 25 19.71 -5.38 -15.40
N ALA A 26 19.40 -5.50 -14.10
CA ALA A 26 18.60 -6.59 -13.57
C ALA A 26 17.19 -6.63 -14.19
N THR A 27 16.52 -5.48 -14.28
CA THR A 27 15.18 -5.38 -14.88
C THR A 27 15.21 -5.68 -16.39
N ALA A 28 16.23 -5.25 -17.12
CA ALA A 28 16.40 -5.55 -18.54
C ALA A 28 16.56 -7.07 -18.78
N ILE A 29 17.35 -7.76 -17.95
CA ILE A 29 17.51 -9.22 -18.03
C ILE A 29 16.16 -9.91 -17.80
N ILE A 30 15.41 -9.51 -16.78
CA ILE A 30 14.10 -10.11 -16.47
C ILE A 30 13.11 -9.89 -17.63
N ILE A 31 13.08 -8.68 -18.20
CA ILE A 31 12.20 -8.34 -19.33
C ILE A 31 12.59 -9.13 -20.58
N PHE A 32 13.88 -9.34 -20.84
CA PHE A 32 14.34 -10.10 -22.01
C PHE A 32 13.83 -11.54 -22.01
N PHE A 33 13.73 -12.17 -20.84
CA PHE A 33 13.26 -13.55 -20.70
C PHE A 33 11.76 -13.69 -20.41
N THR A 34 11.04 -12.59 -20.14
CA THR A 34 9.63 -12.62 -19.71
C THR A 34 8.71 -11.99 -20.74
N SER A 35 7.60 -12.64 -21.07
CA SER A 35 6.65 -12.07 -22.03
C SER A 35 5.92 -10.84 -21.45
N LEU A 36 5.72 -9.84 -22.30
CA LEU A 36 5.11 -8.56 -21.93
C LEU A 36 3.67 -8.72 -21.38
N GLY A 37 2.93 -9.72 -21.86
CA GLY A 37 1.60 -10.04 -21.34
C GLY A 37 1.62 -10.57 -19.90
N ILE A 38 2.59 -11.41 -19.54
CA ILE A 38 2.75 -11.89 -18.17
C ILE A 38 3.17 -10.73 -17.26
N LEU A 39 4.14 -9.94 -17.72
CA LEU A 39 4.66 -8.81 -16.94
C LEU A 39 3.58 -7.74 -16.69
N SER A 40 2.80 -7.39 -17.72
CA SER A 40 1.70 -6.42 -17.59
C SER A 40 0.61 -6.90 -16.62
N ASN A 41 0.26 -8.19 -16.66
CA ASN A 41 -0.70 -8.77 -15.73
C ASN A 41 -0.16 -8.78 -14.28
N LEU A 42 1.13 -9.10 -14.09
CA LEU A 42 1.79 -9.07 -12.78
C LEU A 42 1.97 -7.65 -12.23
N LEU A 43 2.23 -6.67 -13.09
CA LEU A 43 2.35 -5.27 -12.69
C LEU A 43 0.98 -4.71 -12.30
N SER A 44 -0.05 -4.98 -13.11
CA SER A 44 -1.43 -4.54 -12.84
C SER A 44 -1.96 -5.08 -11.51
N ILE A 45 -1.84 -6.40 -11.27
CA ILE A 45 -2.26 -7.01 -10.00
C ILE A 45 -1.53 -6.41 -8.79
N SER A 46 -0.22 -6.15 -8.92
CA SER A 46 0.57 -5.51 -7.87
C SER A 46 0.12 -4.08 -7.57
N THR A 47 -0.13 -3.27 -8.60
CA THR A 47 -0.58 -1.88 -8.43
C THR A 47 -1.98 -1.81 -7.82
N PHE A 48 -2.92 -2.66 -8.26
CA PHE A 48 -4.25 -2.71 -7.66
C PHE A 48 -4.20 -3.17 -6.21
N PHE A 49 -3.33 -4.14 -5.90
CA PHE A 49 -3.13 -4.62 -4.53
C PHE A 49 -2.57 -3.52 -3.61
N ILE A 50 -1.56 -2.76 -4.06
CA ILE A 50 -1.01 -1.63 -3.31
C ILE A 50 -2.06 -0.55 -3.09
N PHE A 51 -2.83 -0.18 -4.11
CA PHE A 51 -3.89 0.82 -3.96
C PHE A 51 -4.99 0.37 -2.98
N MET A 52 -5.31 -0.92 -2.97
CA MET A 52 -6.22 -1.50 -1.99
C MET A 52 -5.66 -1.37 -0.57
N LEU A 53 -4.39 -1.76 -0.34
CA LEU A 53 -3.73 -1.64 0.96
C LEU A 53 -3.64 -0.20 1.44
N VAL A 54 -3.30 0.74 0.56
CA VAL A 54 -3.25 2.18 0.88
C VAL A 54 -4.63 2.67 1.29
N THR A 55 -5.68 2.33 0.55
CA THR A 55 -7.04 2.77 0.87
C THR A 55 -7.52 2.17 2.19
N ILE A 56 -7.26 0.88 2.43
CA ILE A 56 -7.53 0.24 3.72
C ILE A 56 -6.74 0.94 4.84
N GLY A 57 -5.46 1.26 4.64
CA GLY A 57 -4.64 1.98 5.60
C GLY A 57 -5.18 3.38 5.91
N LEU A 58 -5.68 4.09 4.91
CA LEU A 58 -6.35 5.39 5.09
C LEU A 58 -7.67 5.25 5.85
N ILE A 59 -8.45 4.21 5.55
CA ILE A 59 -9.69 3.88 6.27
C ILE A 59 -9.35 3.51 7.72
N VAL A 60 -8.41 2.60 7.98
CA VAL A 60 -8.00 2.23 9.34
C VAL A 60 -7.48 3.45 10.09
N ARG A 61 -6.64 4.29 9.49
CA ARG A 61 -6.18 5.53 10.13
C ARG A 61 -7.32 6.49 10.47
N ARG A 62 -8.36 6.57 9.63
CA ARG A 62 -9.52 7.45 9.83
C ARG A 62 -10.55 6.86 10.79
N TYR A 63 -10.85 5.57 10.68
CA TYR A 63 -11.88 4.85 11.40
C TYR A 63 -11.38 4.17 12.66
N TYR A 64 -10.18 3.59 12.73
CA TYR A 64 -9.69 3.01 13.99
C TYR A 64 -9.54 4.07 15.09
N VAL A 65 -9.18 5.31 14.74
CA VAL A 65 -9.20 6.48 15.65
C VAL A 65 -10.64 6.95 15.97
N SER A 66 -11.63 6.62 15.14
CA SER A 66 -13.02 7.08 15.28
C SER A 66 -14.01 5.97 15.73
N ALA A 67 -13.61 4.70 15.72
CA ALA A 67 -14.48 3.52 15.84
C ALA A 67 -14.23 2.70 17.12
N THR A 68 -13.19 3.02 17.90
CA THR A 68 -13.04 2.52 19.29
C THR A 68 -14.26 2.88 20.16
N THR A 69 -15.12 3.79 19.70
CA THR A 69 -16.39 4.17 20.31
C THR A 69 -17.61 3.35 19.85
N VAL A 70 -17.52 2.55 18.77
CA VAL A 70 -18.69 1.88 18.14
C VAL A 70 -18.59 0.34 18.18
N TYR A 71 -17.38 -0.24 18.15
CA TYR A 71 -17.18 -1.69 17.97
C TYR A 71 -17.52 -2.59 19.16
N TRP A 72 -17.81 -2.05 20.34
CA TRP A 72 -18.31 -2.85 21.48
C TRP A 72 -19.80 -3.24 21.36
N GLY A 73 -20.50 -2.83 20.29
CA GLY A 73 -21.96 -2.86 20.23
C GLY A 73 -22.66 -4.14 19.77
N SER A 74 -22.14 -4.95 18.82
CA SER A 74 -22.96 -6.05 18.27
C SER A 74 -22.16 -7.01 17.39
N SER A 75 -22.16 -8.30 17.71
CA SER A 75 -21.59 -9.39 16.90
C SER A 75 -22.62 -10.09 15.99
N ASP A 76 -22.08 -10.78 14.98
CA ASP A 76 -22.55 -11.96 14.22
C ASP A 76 -23.55 -11.84 13.04
N GLY A 77 -23.10 -12.34 11.88
CA GLY A 77 -23.92 -12.67 10.70
C GLY A 77 -23.80 -11.69 9.51
N TRP A 78 -24.28 -12.10 8.33
CA TRP A 78 -24.34 -11.29 7.09
C TRP A 78 -25.03 -9.92 7.27
N ILE A 79 -25.79 -9.77 8.37
CA ILE A 79 -26.28 -8.48 8.90
C ILE A 79 -25.13 -7.49 9.11
N GLY A 80 -23.97 -7.92 9.61
CA GLY A 80 -22.79 -7.07 9.78
C GLY A 80 -22.28 -6.45 8.48
N LEU A 81 -22.43 -7.11 7.32
CA LEU A 81 -22.09 -6.53 6.01
C LEU A 81 -23.12 -5.49 5.55
N VAL A 82 -24.42 -5.73 5.76
CA VAL A 82 -25.50 -4.80 5.40
C VAL A 82 -25.52 -3.60 6.34
N VAL A 83 -25.31 -3.84 7.63
CA VAL A 83 -25.15 -2.82 8.67
C VAL A 83 -23.87 -2.04 8.43
N SER A 84 -22.75 -2.67 8.08
CA SER A 84 -21.51 -1.98 7.72
C SER A 84 -21.66 -1.11 6.46
N ASN A 85 -22.31 -1.59 5.40
CA ASN A 85 -22.60 -0.78 4.21
C ASN A 85 -23.56 0.38 4.51
N SER A 86 -24.55 0.16 5.38
CA SER A 86 -25.51 1.19 5.79
C SER A 86 -24.87 2.20 6.74
N ILE A 87 -24.02 1.78 7.69
CA ILE A 87 -23.22 2.64 8.57
C ILE A 87 -22.15 3.39 7.78
N TRP A 88 -21.61 2.80 6.71
CA TRP A 88 -20.69 3.45 5.79
C TRP A 88 -21.41 4.54 4.99
N PHE A 89 -22.61 4.27 4.46
CA PHE A 89 -23.45 5.25 3.77
C PHE A 89 -23.96 6.36 4.71
N LEU A 90 -24.44 6.00 5.91
CA LEU A 90 -24.93 6.94 6.92
C LEU A 90 -23.80 7.77 7.55
N SER A 91 -22.62 7.19 7.81
CA SER A 91 -21.45 7.95 8.27
C SER A 91 -20.99 8.94 7.21
N THR A 92 -21.06 8.55 5.94
CA THR A 92 -20.72 9.42 4.80
C THR A 92 -21.72 10.57 4.66
N LEU A 93 -23.02 10.28 4.82
CA LEU A 93 -24.10 11.27 4.79
C LEU A 93 -24.07 12.21 6.02
N ALA A 94 -23.81 11.67 7.20
CA ALA A 94 -23.72 12.42 8.46
C ALA A 94 -22.51 13.35 8.50
N LEU A 95 -21.38 12.96 7.91
CA LEU A 95 -20.22 13.83 7.75
C LEU A 95 -20.43 14.91 6.69
N TRP A 96 -21.22 14.63 5.65
CA TRP A 96 -21.60 15.62 4.62
C TRP A 96 -22.57 16.67 5.16
N LEU A 97 -23.51 16.27 6.02
CA LEU A 97 -24.50 17.17 6.63
C LEU A 97 -24.02 17.86 7.91
N GLY A 98 -23.14 17.23 8.69
CA GLY A 98 -22.89 17.60 10.09
C GLY A 98 -21.54 18.24 10.41
N VAL A 99 -20.54 18.20 9.51
CA VAL A 99 -19.21 18.76 9.81
C VAL A 99 -19.02 20.12 9.14
N PRO A 100 -19.08 21.24 9.89
CA PRO A 100 -18.61 22.51 9.38
C PRO A 100 -17.10 22.37 9.08
N GLN A 101 -16.73 22.59 7.82
CA GLN A 101 -15.38 22.43 7.30
C GLN A 101 -14.39 23.28 8.13
N ALA A 102 -13.65 22.63 9.04
CA ALA A 102 -12.83 23.33 10.03
C ALA A 102 -11.60 24.04 9.45
N LYS A 103 -11.19 23.72 8.20
CA LYS A 103 -10.15 24.45 7.46
C LYS A 103 -10.46 24.46 5.97
N LYS A 104 -10.65 25.66 5.40
CA LYS A 104 -10.64 25.86 3.95
C LYS A 104 -9.22 25.56 3.43
N PRO A 105 -9.01 24.57 2.55
CA PRO A 105 -7.70 24.34 1.96
C PRO A 105 -7.36 25.52 1.03
N ARG A 106 -6.18 26.11 1.21
CA ARG A 106 -5.77 27.34 0.50
C ARG A 106 -5.45 27.13 -0.99
N VAL A 107 -5.35 25.89 -1.48
CA VAL A 107 -4.90 25.61 -2.86
C VAL A 107 -5.76 24.58 -3.61
N TRP A 108 -6.31 23.55 -2.94
CA TRP A 108 -7.20 22.59 -3.60
C TRP A 108 -8.10 21.87 -2.58
N GLY A 109 -9.41 21.99 -2.71
CA GLY A 109 -10.40 21.32 -1.87
C GLY A 109 -11.29 20.45 -2.74
N VAL A 110 -11.01 19.14 -2.76
CA VAL A 110 -11.82 18.20 -3.54
C VAL A 110 -13.03 17.80 -2.67
N PRO A 111 -14.26 18.17 -3.04
CA PRO A 111 -15.46 17.90 -2.24
C PRO A 111 -15.79 16.39 -2.10
N LEU A 112 -15.15 15.52 -2.88
CA LEU A 112 -15.36 14.07 -2.94
C LEU A 112 -14.25 13.25 -2.25
N VAL A 113 -13.53 13.81 -1.27
CA VAL A 113 -12.40 13.18 -0.55
C VAL A 113 -12.69 11.77 0.00
N LEU A 114 -13.94 11.44 0.30
CA LEU A 114 -14.35 10.11 0.78
C LEU A 114 -14.91 9.19 -0.32
N TRP A 115 -15.48 9.75 -1.38
CA TRP A 115 -16.05 8.99 -2.51
C TRP A 115 -14.98 8.52 -3.50
N LEU A 116 -13.91 9.32 -3.69
CA LEU A 116 -12.77 8.96 -4.55
C LEU A 116 -12.07 7.66 -4.10
N PRO A 117 -11.69 7.50 -2.82
CA PRO A 117 -11.05 6.27 -2.34
C PRO A 117 -11.95 5.04 -2.44
N SER A 118 -13.25 5.17 -2.17
CA SER A 118 -14.18 4.04 -2.22
C SER A 118 -14.56 3.62 -3.65
N LEU A 119 -14.73 4.58 -4.57
CA LEU A 119 -14.88 4.27 -5.99
C LEU A 119 -13.61 3.62 -6.56
N SER A 120 -12.43 4.07 -6.11
CA SER A 120 -11.15 3.45 -6.47
C SER A 120 -11.07 1.98 -6.01
N VAL A 121 -11.51 1.68 -4.78
CA VAL A 121 -11.58 0.29 -4.28
C VAL A 121 -12.51 -0.58 -5.13
N ALA A 122 -13.70 -0.08 -5.48
CA ALA A 122 -14.66 -0.84 -6.29
C ALA A 122 -14.10 -1.18 -7.68
N ILE A 123 -13.47 -0.20 -8.35
CA ILE A 123 -12.86 -0.38 -9.67
C ILE A 123 -11.66 -1.32 -9.59
N ASN A 124 -10.79 -1.14 -8.59
CA ASN A 124 -9.62 -2.00 -8.39
C ASN A 124 -10.04 -3.45 -8.10
N LEU A 125 -11.12 -3.68 -7.33
CA LEU A 125 -11.63 -5.02 -7.03
C LEU A 125 -12.23 -5.70 -8.27
N PHE A 126 -12.94 -4.95 -9.11
CA PHE A 126 -13.50 -5.45 -10.36
C PHE A 126 -12.39 -5.82 -11.36
N LEU A 127 -11.39 -4.95 -11.52
CA LEU A 127 -10.24 -5.19 -12.41
C LEU A 127 -9.37 -6.35 -11.90
N LEU A 128 -9.21 -6.47 -10.59
CA LEU A 128 -8.54 -7.61 -9.96
C LEU A 128 -9.27 -8.92 -10.27
N GLY A 129 -10.61 -8.91 -10.23
CA GLY A 129 -11.44 -10.06 -10.61
C GLY A 129 -11.39 -10.42 -12.09
N SER A 130 -11.01 -9.48 -12.95
CA SER A 130 -10.84 -9.70 -14.40
C SER A 130 -9.49 -10.32 -14.78
N ILE A 131 -8.54 -10.45 -13.86
CA ILE A 131 -7.20 -10.98 -14.12
C ILE A 131 -7.17 -12.50 -13.97
N ASN A 132 -6.36 -13.16 -14.82
CA ASN A 132 -6.20 -14.62 -14.84
C ASN A 132 -5.70 -15.18 -13.50
N LYS A 133 -6.31 -16.28 -13.03
CA LYS A 133 -5.92 -17.00 -11.80
C LYS A 133 -4.45 -17.42 -11.76
N ALA A 134 -3.88 -17.82 -12.90
CA ALA A 134 -2.46 -18.17 -13.00
C ALA A 134 -1.51 -17.00 -12.67
N SER A 135 -1.94 -15.75 -12.84
CA SER A 135 -1.16 -14.56 -12.46
C SER A 135 -1.22 -14.32 -10.95
N PHE A 136 -2.36 -14.65 -10.33
CA PHE A 136 -2.57 -14.60 -8.89
C PHE A 136 -1.65 -15.57 -8.13
N GLU A 137 -1.53 -16.81 -8.60
CA GLU A 137 -0.65 -17.81 -7.99
C GLU A 137 0.82 -17.36 -8.03
N ARG A 138 1.28 -16.86 -9.19
CA ARG A 138 2.64 -16.34 -9.35
C ARG A 138 2.89 -15.14 -8.45
N PHE A 139 1.96 -14.19 -8.41
CA PHE A 139 2.03 -13.03 -7.53
C PHE A 139 2.10 -13.45 -6.05
N GLY A 140 1.29 -14.42 -5.64
CA GLY A 140 1.29 -14.96 -4.27
C GLY A 140 2.61 -15.63 -3.89
N ILE A 141 3.16 -16.48 -4.76
CA ILE A 141 4.45 -17.15 -4.53
C ILE A 141 5.58 -16.12 -4.40
N TRP A 142 5.67 -15.18 -5.35
CA TRP A 142 6.70 -14.13 -5.31
C TRP A 142 6.58 -13.23 -4.08
N THR A 143 5.35 -12.86 -3.70
CA THR A 143 5.09 -12.08 -2.49
C THR A 143 5.46 -12.86 -1.23
N GLY A 144 5.17 -14.16 -1.17
CA GLY A 144 5.56 -15.03 -0.06
C GLY A 144 7.07 -15.15 0.09
N ILE A 145 7.80 -15.36 -1.01
CA ILE A 145 9.27 -15.38 -1.01
C ILE A 145 9.83 -14.04 -0.52
N LEU A 146 9.29 -12.92 -1.00
CA LEU A 146 9.70 -11.58 -0.57
C LEU A 146 9.45 -11.36 0.93
N LEU A 147 8.31 -11.83 1.45
CA LEU A 147 7.99 -11.75 2.88
C LEU A 147 8.95 -12.58 3.74
N ILE A 148 9.28 -13.79 3.29
CA ILE A 148 10.27 -14.64 3.98
C ILE A 148 11.62 -13.94 4.00
N TYR A 149 12.07 -13.40 2.86
CA TYR A 149 13.30 -12.62 2.78
C TYR A 149 13.26 -11.39 3.70
N TYR A 150 12.14 -10.67 3.73
CA TYR A 150 11.95 -9.51 4.61
C TYR A 150 12.03 -9.90 6.09
N ILE A 151 11.37 -10.97 6.52
CA ILE A 151 11.40 -11.41 7.93
C ILE A 151 12.80 -11.90 8.32
N LEU A 152 13.44 -12.71 7.48
CA LEU A 152 14.73 -13.32 7.82
C LEU A 152 15.87 -12.31 7.80
N ILE A 153 15.94 -11.44 6.80
CA ILE A 153 17.06 -10.53 6.59
C ILE A 153 16.65 -9.09 6.88
N GLY A 154 15.52 -8.63 6.31
CA GLY A 154 15.09 -7.24 6.42
C GLY A 154 14.82 -6.81 7.86
N LEU A 155 14.09 -7.62 8.63
CA LEU A 155 13.73 -7.33 10.01
C LEU A 155 14.95 -7.36 10.92
N HIS A 156 15.79 -8.39 10.83
CA HIS A 156 17.03 -8.47 11.61
C HIS A 156 17.97 -7.31 11.28
N ALA A 157 18.17 -7.02 9.99
CA ALA A 157 19.04 -5.93 9.56
C ALA A 157 18.53 -4.54 10.00
N SER A 158 17.22 -4.36 10.22
CA SER A 158 16.66 -3.12 10.74
C SER A 158 16.78 -3.03 12.26
N TYR A 159 16.63 -4.15 12.97
CA TYR A 159 16.77 -4.19 14.43
C TYR A 159 18.23 -3.95 14.86
N ASP A 160 19.18 -4.52 14.12
CA ASP A 160 20.62 -4.36 14.37
C ASP A 160 21.06 -2.89 14.21
N SER A 161 20.53 -2.17 13.20
CA SER A 161 20.82 -0.74 13.01
C SER A 161 20.27 0.15 14.12
N ASP A 162 19.13 -0.22 14.72
CA ASP A 162 18.54 0.54 15.82
C ASP A 162 19.34 0.37 17.12
N MET A 163 19.93 -0.80 17.34
CA MET A 163 20.80 -1.06 18.50
C MET A 163 22.17 -0.38 18.39
N GLU A 164 22.74 -0.34 17.19
CA GLU A 164 24.01 0.35 16.92
C GLU A 164 23.89 1.88 17.11
N SER A 165 22.79 2.49 16.65
CA SER A 165 22.53 3.92 16.85
C SER A 165 22.34 4.31 18.32
N LYS A 166 21.74 3.44 19.14
CA LYS A 166 21.59 3.66 20.58
C LYS A 166 22.90 3.54 21.35
N THR A 167 23.80 2.66 20.90
CA THR A 167 25.11 2.43 21.53
C THR A 167 26.09 3.57 21.25
N THR A 168 26.01 4.21 20.07
CA THR A 168 26.88 5.33 19.68
C THR A 168 26.42 6.70 20.22
N ALA A 169 25.18 6.79 20.72
CA ALA A 169 24.59 8.01 21.28
C ALA A 169 24.69 8.11 22.82
N GLY A 170 25.23 7.09 23.51
CA GLY A 170 25.48 7.06 24.95
C GLY A 170 26.96 7.19 25.28
#